data_AF-A0A081RQP4-F1
#
_entry.id   AF-A0A081RQP4-F1
#
_cell.length_a   1.000
_cell.length_b   1.000
_cell.length_c   1.000
_cell.angle_alpha   90.00
_cell.angle_beta   90.00
_cell.angle_gamma   90.00
#
_symmetry.space_group_name_H-M   'P 1'
#
loop_
_entity.id
_entity.type
_entity.pdbx_description
1 polymer ?
#
loop_
_entity_poly.entity_id
_entity_poly.type
_entity_poly.pdbx_seq_one_letter_code
_entity_poly.pdbx_strand_id
1 'polypeptide(L)'
;MQAGQDITLANTTLENKGSVTAGRDMRVFGDTVRNTGDKALLQANDNLWIQKDAQGNKGQLVENRSATIKTVKGDLVVRTHELNNARSLYFFKEREAAPNPADKNFNILEAQHKHGHNLKSMQPSVLTSGGNIYINSDILSNQELSKIEAEKDIFLTGKKLLNTSRISEEASGYFNLFEYFPKDTYVSITDSLNTPAGIYKLSSNKLLEKINTYHQWDDKSYHILPPGEVKYDIKKDNLILERASIIAKGNLIADFSDSINIDTDYPHKSPPSSDFYYDLPASSEKLPEILSAKNILLHGGEITLKDKINAANDLNIISESDITLKNSTLSAPNNLSMAAVNNINIWQSDIKGKDITAISRHGDILFHNGDQFGYLWRQHSTNDHPVSNKLDAVGNLTINSGKNLLLQNVYLQPSKNISLIANNDVTVENHADTYNFAKSKTANSHNAPISGILNALESLTIHAGNNISAKGSDISAGKDISLIAAKDIDLSAAELEYKNHILPQDSTELSSKITAKNNISIMSGGDINGKAVQIQANGNTLLSAGRNITLPSLAYSVINPANDNNKDDQHIIAQIRGDKKLTMAANGTLTTAGAKLTSDGDVTLSSGGNMRFESVQN
;
A
#
# COMPACT_ATOMS: atom_id res chain seq x y z
N MET A 1 -13.19 -22.78 -34.84
CA MET A 1 -14.51 -22.43 -35.42
C MET A 1 -14.49 -20.95 -35.80
N GLN A 2 -14.98 -20.59 -36.99
CA GLN A 2 -15.08 -19.20 -37.40
C GLN A 2 -16.39 -18.99 -38.15
N ALA A 3 -17.10 -17.90 -37.88
CA ALA A 3 -18.31 -17.49 -38.60
C ALA A 3 -18.17 -16.05 -39.09
N GLY A 4 -18.69 -15.75 -40.28
CA GLY A 4 -18.68 -14.39 -40.85
C GLY A 4 -19.70 -13.43 -40.23
N GLN A 5 -20.64 -13.94 -39.43
CA GLN A 5 -21.66 -13.15 -38.73
C GLN A 5 -21.67 -13.53 -37.24
N ASP A 6 -22.83 -13.87 -36.69
CA ASP A 6 -23.00 -14.16 -35.27
C ASP A 6 -22.69 -15.63 -34.95
N ILE A 7 -22.29 -15.90 -33.70
CA ILE A 7 -22.19 -17.26 -33.14
C ILE A 7 -23.08 -17.35 -31.91
N THR A 8 -23.83 -18.44 -31.79
CA THR A 8 -24.48 -18.83 -30.53
C THR A 8 -24.00 -20.23 -30.15
N LEU A 9 -23.40 -20.35 -28.97
CA LEU A 9 -22.98 -21.61 -28.36
C LEU A 9 -23.88 -21.86 -27.16
N ALA A 10 -24.58 -22.99 -27.10
CA ALA A 10 -25.48 -23.32 -26.01
C ALA A 10 -25.22 -24.75 -25.52
N ASN A 11 -24.72 -24.91 -24.30
CA ASN A 11 -24.52 -26.20 -23.64
C ASN A 11 -24.44 -26.00 -22.13
N THR A 12 -24.84 -27.00 -21.33
CA THR A 12 -24.68 -26.94 -19.86
C THR A 12 -23.21 -26.70 -19.47
N THR A 13 -22.29 -27.38 -20.15
CA THR A 13 -20.84 -27.20 -19.98
C THR A 13 -20.19 -26.96 -21.33
N LEU A 14 -19.51 -25.84 -21.50
CA LEU A 14 -18.74 -25.51 -22.68
C LEU A 14 -17.25 -25.56 -22.35
N GLU A 15 -16.50 -26.39 -23.07
CA GLU A 15 -15.05 -26.45 -22.98
C GLU A 15 -14.42 -26.02 -24.30
N ASN A 16 -13.69 -24.90 -24.27
CA ASN A 16 -12.92 -24.40 -25.38
C ASN A 16 -11.41 -24.51 -25.09
N LYS A 17 -10.72 -25.27 -25.94
CA LYS A 17 -9.24 -25.39 -25.96
C LYS A 17 -8.62 -24.86 -27.25
N GLY A 18 -9.44 -24.31 -28.15
CA GLY A 18 -9.02 -23.81 -29.47
C GLY A 18 -9.59 -22.42 -29.74
N SER A 19 -9.70 -22.03 -31.01
CA SER A 19 -10.18 -20.70 -31.38
C SER A 19 -11.63 -20.73 -31.88
N VAL A 20 -12.47 -19.86 -31.32
CA VAL A 20 -13.83 -19.56 -31.77
C VAL A 20 -13.95 -18.06 -32.03
N THR A 21 -14.25 -17.69 -33.27
CA THR A 21 -14.31 -16.27 -33.70
C THR A 21 -15.61 -15.97 -34.46
N ALA A 22 -16.38 -15.00 -33.96
CA ALA A 22 -17.56 -14.44 -34.62
C ALA A 22 -17.21 -13.14 -35.35
N GLY A 23 -17.72 -12.97 -36.57
CA GLY A 23 -17.57 -11.77 -37.39
C GLY A 23 -18.43 -10.58 -36.94
N ARG A 24 -19.42 -10.84 -36.07
CA ARG A 24 -20.25 -9.83 -35.38
C ARG A 24 -20.37 -10.19 -33.89
N ASP A 25 -21.56 -10.60 -33.44
CA ASP A 25 -21.86 -10.91 -32.06
C ASP A 25 -21.57 -12.37 -31.70
N MET A 26 -21.23 -12.64 -30.44
CA MET A 26 -21.16 -14.00 -29.90
C MET A 26 -21.98 -14.11 -28.62
N ARG A 27 -22.83 -15.15 -28.55
CA ARG A 27 -23.59 -15.51 -27.35
C ARG A 27 -23.15 -16.89 -26.88
N VAL A 28 -22.69 -16.97 -25.65
CA VAL A 28 -22.29 -18.21 -24.98
C VAL A 28 -23.24 -18.45 -23.82
N PHE A 29 -24.10 -19.46 -23.97
CA PHE A 29 -25.06 -19.90 -22.98
C PHE A 29 -24.58 -21.21 -22.34
N GLY A 30 -24.29 -21.17 -21.05
CA GLY A 30 -23.91 -22.36 -20.30
C GLY A 30 -23.75 -22.14 -18.81
N ASP A 31 -23.91 -23.21 -18.05
CA ASP A 31 -23.74 -23.19 -16.60
C ASP A 31 -22.27 -23.20 -16.20
N THR A 32 -21.41 -23.81 -17.03
CA THR A 32 -19.96 -23.78 -16.87
C THR A 32 -19.30 -23.51 -18.21
N VAL A 33 -18.47 -22.48 -18.29
CA VAL A 33 -17.70 -22.11 -19.48
C VAL A 33 -16.22 -22.13 -19.15
N ARG A 34 -15.48 -23.04 -19.75
CA ARG A 34 -14.03 -23.17 -19.61
C ARG A 34 -13.34 -22.80 -20.90
N ASN A 35 -12.57 -21.72 -20.88
CA ASN A 35 -11.68 -21.31 -21.96
C ASN A 35 -10.25 -21.54 -21.47
N THR A 36 -9.63 -22.65 -21.86
CA THR A 36 -8.39 -23.13 -21.25
C THR A 36 -7.36 -23.50 -22.29
N GLY A 37 -6.16 -22.94 -22.21
CA GLY A 37 -5.06 -23.26 -23.13
C GLY A 37 -4.49 -22.04 -23.83
N ASP A 38 -3.22 -22.11 -24.20
CA ASP A 38 -2.47 -21.05 -24.88
C ASP A 38 -3.05 -20.64 -26.25
N LYS A 39 -3.81 -21.54 -26.89
CA LYS A 39 -4.55 -21.30 -28.14
C LYS A 39 -6.03 -21.05 -27.94
N ALA A 40 -6.51 -21.08 -26.70
CA ALA A 40 -7.92 -20.96 -26.40
C ALA A 40 -8.36 -19.49 -26.53
N LEU A 41 -9.24 -19.24 -27.51
CA LEU A 41 -9.73 -17.91 -27.85
C LEU A 41 -11.26 -17.96 -28.02
N LEU A 42 -11.97 -17.11 -27.28
CA LEU A 42 -13.34 -16.71 -27.60
C LEU A 42 -13.31 -15.25 -28.05
N GLN A 43 -13.63 -15.00 -29.32
CA GLN A 43 -13.58 -13.65 -29.90
C GLN A 43 -14.89 -13.29 -30.62
N ALA A 44 -15.42 -12.11 -30.31
CA ALA A 44 -16.44 -11.45 -31.13
C ALA A 44 -15.88 -10.16 -31.76
N ASN A 45 -16.32 -9.80 -32.96
CA ASN A 45 -15.95 -8.51 -33.53
C ASN A 45 -16.73 -7.37 -32.86
N ASP A 46 -18.02 -7.60 -32.62
CA ASP A 46 -18.92 -6.63 -32.00
C ASP A 46 -19.06 -6.98 -30.52
N ASN A 47 -20.13 -7.64 -30.07
CA ASN A 47 -20.36 -7.90 -28.65
C ASN A 47 -20.23 -9.38 -28.29
N LEU A 48 -19.84 -9.67 -27.04
CA LEU A 48 -19.74 -11.03 -26.50
C LEU A 48 -20.50 -11.13 -25.18
N TRP A 49 -21.44 -12.07 -25.09
CA TRP A 49 -22.14 -12.41 -23.85
C TRP A 49 -21.78 -13.82 -23.39
N ILE A 50 -21.45 -13.98 -22.11
CA ILE A 50 -21.24 -15.27 -21.43
C ILE A 50 -22.16 -15.31 -20.21
N GLN A 51 -23.17 -16.18 -20.23
CA GLN A 51 -24.21 -16.26 -19.19
C GLN A 51 -24.91 -17.64 -19.24
N LYS A 52 -25.79 -17.96 -18.28
CA LYS A 52 -26.47 -19.27 -18.26
C LYS A 52 -27.42 -19.45 -19.44
N ASP A 53 -28.20 -18.42 -19.73
CA ASP A 53 -29.31 -18.46 -20.69
C ASP A 53 -29.60 -17.07 -21.27
N ALA A 54 -30.55 -16.99 -22.21
CA ALA A 54 -30.90 -15.75 -22.90
C ALA A 54 -31.53 -14.69 -21.98
N GLN A 55 -32.08 -15.09 -20.83
CA GLN A 55 -32.68 -14.22 -19.82
C GLN A 55 -31.62 -13.47 -19.01
N GLY A 56 -30.36 -13.89 -19.10
CA GLY A 56 -29.25 -13.25 -18.37
C GLY A 56 -29.05 -13.81 -16.97
N ASN A 57 -29.52 -15.03 -16.69
CA ASN A 57 -29.23 -15.69 -15.43
C ASN A 57 -27.72 -16.00 -15.30
N LYS A 58 -27.21 -15.99 -14.06
CA LYS A 58 -25.82 -16.36 -13.76
C LYS A 58 -25.57 -17.83 -14.05
N GLY A 59 -24.49 -18.14 -14.77
CA GLY A 59 -23.92 -19.49 -14.76
C GLY A 59 -23.24 -19.79 -13.42
N GLN A 60 -22.78 -21.02 -13.20
CA GLN A 60 -21.96 -21.36 -12.03
C GLN A 60 -20.53 -20.87 -12.16
N LEU A 61 -19.89 -21.11 -13.31
CA LEU A 61 -18.45 -20.86 -13.48
C LEU A 61 -18.11 -20.34 -14.88
N VAL A 62 -17.32 -19.27 -14.93
CA VAL A 62 -16.56 -18.86 -16.11
C VAL A 62 -15.09 -18.91 -15.77
N GLU A 63 -14.38 -19.87 -16.34
CA GLU A 63 -12.95 -20.06 -16.16
C GLU A 63 -12.22 -19.66 -17.43
N ASN A 64 -11.42 -18.61 -17.36
CA ASN A 64 -10.48 -18.23 -18.41
C ASN A 64 -9.07 -18.54 -17.93
N ARG A 65 -8.45 -19.59 -18.49
CA ARG A 65 -7.20 -20.12 -17.99
C ARG A 65 -6.10 -20.13 -19.03
N SER A 66 -5.12 -19.23 -18.85
CA SER A 66 -4.05 -18.99 -19.81
C SER A 66 -4.55 -18.83 -21.24
N ALA A 67 -5.68 -18.13 -21.36
CA ALA A 67 -6.49 -18.05 -22.56
C ALA A 67 -7.03 -16.63 -22.74
N THR A 68 -7.64 -16.35 -23.89
CA THR A 68 -8.18 -15.02 -24.20
C THR A 68 -9.68 -15.07 -24.45
N ILE A 69 -10.42 -14.18 -23.79
CA ILE A 69 -11.82 -13.86 -24.11
C ILE A 69 -11.84 -12.38 -24.50
N LYS A 70 -12.30 -12.07 -25.71
CA LYS A 70 -12.22 -10.70 -26.22
C LYS A 70 -13.34 -10.25 -27.15
N THR A 71 -13.57 -8.94 -27.17
CA THR A 71 -14.26 -8.26 -28.27
C THR A 71 -13.31 -7.31 -29.00
N VAL A 72 -13.56 -7.07 -30.30
CA VAL A 72 -12.73 -6.14 -31.08
C VAL A 72 -13.24 -4.69 -30.97
N LYS A 73 -14.55 -4.46 -31.02
CA LYS A 73 -15.15 -3.11 -31.05
C LYS A 73 -16.27 -2.91 -30.03
N GLY A 74 -17.07 -3.94 -29.75
CA GLY A 74 -18.23 -3.85 -28.87
C GLY A 74 -17.93 -4.34 -27.46
N ASP A 75 -18.99 -4.59 -26.70
CA ASP A 75 -18.92 -4.83 -25.26
C ASP A 75 -18.73 -6.31 -24.92
N LEU A 76 -18.07 -6.58 -23.79
CA LEU A 76 -17.98 -7.91 -23.18
C LEU A 76 -18.86 -7.96 -21.93
N VAL A 77 -19.77 -8.93 -21.87
CA VAL A 77 -20.68 -9.14 -20.75
C VAL A 77 -20.50 -10.56 -20.20
N VAL A 78 -20.25 -10.67 -18.90
CA VAL A 78 -20.11 -11.96 -18.20
C VAL A 78 -21.02 -11.99 -16.97
N ARG A 79 -21.86 -13.02 -16.87
CA ARG A 79 -22.75 -13.25 -15.71
C ARG A 79 -22.57 -14.67 -15.17
N THR A 80 -22.01 -14.80 -13.99
CA THR A 80 -21.66 -16.08 -13.37
C THR A 80 -21.69 -15.99 -11.85
N HIS A 81 -21.63 -17.09 -11.11
CA HIS A 81 -21.35 -17.05 -9.68
C HIS A 81 -19.85 -16.88 -9.45
N GLU A 82 -19.02 -17.68 -10.13
CA GLU A 82 -17.56 -17.59 -10.07
C GLU A 82 -16.97 -17.22 -11.43
N LEU A 83 -16.08 -16.22 -11.45
CA LEU A 83 -15.24 -15.90 -12.58
C LEU A 83 -13.78 -16.03 -12.16
N ASN A 84 -13.07 -16.98 -12.77
CA ASN A 84 -11.66 -17.24 -12.52
C ASN A 84 -10.85 -16.87 -13.76
N ASN A 85 -10.14 -15.75 -13.71
CA ASN A 85 -9.17 -15.34 -14.72
C ASN A 85 -7.76 -15.60 -14.19
N ALA A 86 -7.18 -16.71 -14.61
CA ALA A 86 -5.94 -17.22 -14.01
C ALA A 86 -5.00 -17.76 -15.08
N ARG A 87 -3.69 -17.69 -14.85
CA ARG A 87 -2.75 -18.48 -15.65
C ARG A 87 -2.52 -19.84 -15.01
N SER A 88 -2.23 -20.84 -15.83
CA SER A 88 -1.67 -22.09 -15.33
C SER A 88 -0.15 -21.95 -15.15
N LEU A 89 0.32 -22.26 -13.94
CA LEU A 89 1.74 -22.50 -13.67
C LEU A 89 1.99 -23.99 -13.62
N TYR A 90 2.96 -24.49 -14.38
CA TYR A 90 3.34 -25.89 -14.29
C TYR A 90 4.61 -26.06 -13.50
N PHE A 91 4.53 -26.89 -12.45
CA PHE A 91 5.67 -27.31 -11.65
C PHE A 91 6.06 -28.74 -12.05
N PHE A 92 7.35 -28.97 -12.27
CA PHE A 92 7.85 -30.34 -12.38
C PHE A 92 8.16 -30.88 -10.98
N LYS A 93 7.56 -32.04 -10.67
CA LYS A 93 7.89 -32.81 -9.47
C LYS A 93 8.90 -33.89 -9.81
N GLU A 94 9.93 -33.97 -8.98
CA GLU A 94 11.00 -34.97 -9.03
C GLU A 94 10.44 -36.40 -8.94
N ARG A 95 11.09 -37.34 -9.61
CA ARG A 95 10.91 -38.77 -9.37
C ARG A 95 12.29 -39.37 -9.19
N GLU A 96 12.59 -39.87 -8.00
CA GLU A 96 13.82 -40.62 -7.75
C GLU A 96 13.87 -41.82 -8.71
N ALA A 97 14.84 -41.82 -9.62
CA ALA A 97 15.27 -43.05 -10.26
C ALA A 97 16.34 -43.67 -9.35
N ALA A 98 16.09 -44.86 -8.83
CA ALA A 98 17.12 -45.62 -8.12
C ALA A 98 18.35 -45.75 -9.05
N PRO A 99 19.57 -45.44 -8.56
CA PRO A 99 20.77 -45.51 -9.38
C PRO A 99 20.94 -46.94 -9.94
N ASN A 100 21.20 -47.07 -11.24
CA ASN A 100 21.52 -48.35 -11.85
C ASN A 100 23.02 -48.63 -11.62
N PRO A 101 23.40 -49.65 -10.83
CA PRO A 101 24.80 -49.94 -10.53
C PRO A 101 25.63 -50.41 -11.73
N ALA A 102 25.00 -50.65 -12.89
CA ALA A 102 25.67 -51.14 -14.09
C ALA A 102 26.36 -50.05 -14.94
N ASP A 103 26.24 -48.76 -14.56
CA ASP A 103 26.82 -47.67 -15.34
C ASP A 103 28.32 -47.50 -15.02
N LYS A 104 29.19 -47.74 -16.01
CA LYS A 104 30.64 -47.90 -15.80
C LYS A 104 31.40 -46.61 -15.46
N ASN A 105 30.73 -45.45 -15.46
CA ASN A 105 31.29 -44.14 -15.11
C ASN A 105 30.68 -43.55 -13.83
N PHE A 106 30.18 -44.40 -12.92
CA PHE A 106 29.47 -43.96 -11.72
C PHE A 106 30.40 -43.28 -10.70
N ASN A 107 30.34 -41.95 -10.64
CA ASN A 107 31.01 -41.16 -9.61
C ASN A 107 30.04 -40.87 -8.46
N ILE A 108 30.22 -41.56 -7.34
CA ILE A 108 29.37 -41.47 -6.13
C ILE A 108 29.34 -40.03 -5.55
N LEU A 109 30.35 -39.21 -5.83
CA LEU A 109 30.45 -37.84 -5.33
C LEU A 109 29.74 -36.80 -6.20
N GLU A 110 29.52 -37.05 -7.50
CA GLU A 110 28.79 -36.13 -8.40
C GLU A 110 27.27 -36.33 -8.33
N ALA A 111 26.81 -37.51 -7.90
CA ALA A 111 25.39 -37.81 -7.68
C ALA A 111 24.80 -37.16 -6.42
N GLN A 112 25.62 -36.48 -5.61
CA GLN A 112 25.17 -35.81 -4.40
C GLN A 112 24.84 -34.34 -4.68
N HIS A 113 23.53 -34.09 -4.79
CA HIS A 113 22.87 -32.77 -4.70
C HIS A 113 23.00 -31.83 -5.91
N LYS A 114 22.17 -32.07 -6.93
CA LYS A 114 21.69 -30.98 -7.80
C LYS A 114 20.19 -31.12 -8.03
N HIS A 115 19.43 -30.32 -7.30
CA HIS A 115 17.98 -30.24 -7.37
C HIS A 115 17.58 -28.98 -8.13
N GLY A 116 16.64 -29.09 -9.06
CA GLY A 116 16.07 -27.93 -9.74
C GLY A 116 14.68 -28.21 -10.28
N HIS A 117 13.78 -27.25 -10.04
CA HIS A 117 12.45 -27.21 -10.64
C HIS A 117 12.53 -26.35 -11.90
N ASN A 118 12.13 -26.88 -13.05
CA ASN A 118 11.80 -26.01 -14.18
C ASN A 118 10.34 -25.53 -13.99
N LEU A 119 10.07 -24.25 -14.28
CA LEU A 119 8.71 -23.73 -14.31
C LEU A 119 8.33 -23.54 -15.77
N LYS A 120 7.27 -24.21 -16.25
CA LYS A 120 6.69 -23.86 -17.55
C LYS A 120 5.51 -22.94 -17.29
N SER A 121 5.74 -21.62 -17.35
CA SER A 121 4.66 -20.65 -17.32
C SER A 121 3.88 -20.71 -18.63
N MET A 122 2.56 -20.76 -18.57
CA MET A 122 1.72 -20.50 -19.73
C MET A 122 1.55 -18.99 -19.97
N GLN A 123 0.98 -18.62 -21.11
CA GLN A 123 0.61 -17.24 -21.42
C GLN A 123 -0.33 -16.66 -20.35
N PRO A 124 -0.30 -15.33 -20.14
CA PRO A 124 -1.28 -14.61 -19.33
C PRO A 124 -2.72 -14.94 -19.69
N SER A 125 -3.62 -14.88 -18.71
CA SER A 125 -5.06 -14.95 -18.98
C SER A 125 -5.63 -13.57 -19.21
N VAL A 126 -6.35 -13.36 -20.31
CA VAL A 126 -6.77 -12.02 -20.76
C VAL A 126 -8.27 -11.97 -21.02
N LEU A 127 -8.95 -11.04 -20.35
CA LEU A 127 -10.29 -10.57 -20.70
C LEU A 127 -10.15 -9.15 -21.27
N THR A 128 -10.57 -8.93 -22.52
CA THR A 128 -10.44 -7.60 -23.11
C THR A 128 -11.62 -7.17 -23.97
N SER A 129 -11.89 -5.87 -24.03
CA SER A 129 -12.97 -5.30 -24.82
C SER A 129 -12.56 -4.04 -25.56
N GLY A 130 -12.92 -3.94 -26.84
CA GLY A 130 -12.87 -2.69 -27.60
C GLY A 130 -13.95 -1.67 -27.21
N GLY A 131 -14.95 -2.11 -26.43
CA GLY A 131 -15.98 -1.28 -25.82
C GLY A 131 -15.83 -1.31 -24.29
N ASN A 132 -16.93 -1.60 -23.62
CA ASN A 132 -17.00 -1.74 -22.17
C ASN A 132 -16.94 -3.20 -21.72
N ILE A 133 -16.53 -3.43 -20.47
CA ILE A 133 -16.67 -4.72 -19.80
C ILE A 133 -17.73 -4.62 -18.71
N TYR A 134 -18.66 -5.57 -18.68
CA TYR A 134 -19.65 -5.75 -17.61
C TYR A 134 -19.50 -7.15 -17.02
N ILE A 135 -19.02 -7.25 -15.78
CA ILE A 135 -18.92 -8.51 -15.05
C ILE A 135 -19.84 -8.46 -13.84
N ASN A 136 -20.77 -9.40 -13.77
CA ASN A 136 -21.59 -9.66 -12.59
C ASN A 136 -21.27 -11.07 -12.08
N SER A 137 -20.45 -11.13 -11.04
CA SER A 137 -19.98 -12.39 -10.42
C SER A 137 -20.01 -12.32 -8.91
N ASP A 138 -20.53 -13.34 -8.23
CA ASP A 138 -20.45 -13.40 -6.77
C ASP A 138 -18.98 -13.36 -6.31
N ILE A 139 -18.09 -14.08 -7.01
CA ILE A 139 -16.65 -14.06 -6.78
C ILE A 139 -15.93 -13.79 -8.11
N LEU A 140 -15.20 -12.68 -8.18
CA LEU A 140 -14.29 -12.35 -9.28
C LEU A 140 -12.84 -12.55 -8.82
N SER A 141 -12.15 -13.53 -9.37
CA SER A 141 -10.71 -13.73 -9.14
C SER A 141 -9.91 -13.41 -10.41
N ASN A 142 -9.02 -12.43 -10.31
CA ASN A 142 -8.00 -12.12 -11.31
C ASN A 142 -6.63 -12.37 -10.69
N GLN A 143 -5.95 -13.41 -11.15
CA GLN A 143 -4.74 -13.96 -10.52
C GLN A 143 -3.47 -13.52 -11.24
N GLU A 144 -2.32 -14.02 -10.81
CA GLU A 144 -1.00 -13.53 -11.23
C GLU A 144 -0.84 -13.47 -12.76
N LEU A 145 -0.27 -12.36 -13.25
CA LEU A 145 -0.13 -11.98 -14.67
C LEU A 145 -1.45 -11.83 -15.45
N SER A 146 -2.61 -12.08 -14.84
CA SER A 146 -3.90 -12.06 -15.56
C SER A 146 -4.45 -10.64 -15.68
N LYS A 147 -5.13 -10.38 -16.79
CA LYS A 147 -5.51 -9.02 -17.22
C LYS A 147 -7.00 -8.91 -17.51
N ILE A 148 -7.58 -7.79 -17.09
CA ILE A 148 -8.92 -7.34 -17.49
C ILE A 148 -8.76 -5.92 -18.06
N GLU A 149 -8.98 -5.74 -19.36
CA GLU A 149 -8.67 -4.48 -20.07
C GLU A 149 -9.81 -3.99 -20.97
N ALA A 150 -10.22 -2.73 -20.85
CA ALA A 150 -11.25 -2.15 -21.72
C ALA A 150 -10.81 -0.81 -22.34
N GLU A 151 -11.15 -0.60 -23.62
CA GLU A 151 -10.95 0.68 -24.32
C GLU A 151 -11.95 1.77 -23.90
N LYS A 152 -12.99 1.41 -23.15
CA LYS A 152 -13.93 2.34 -22.49
C LYS A 152 -14.01 2.03 -20.99
N ASP A 153 -15.20 1.74 -20.48
CA ASP A 153 -15.45 1.58 -19.06
C ASP A 153 -15.43 0.10 -18.64
N ILE A 154 -15.10 -0.15 -17.36
CA ILE A 154 -15.22 -1.46 -16.72
C ILE A 154 -16.20 -1.34 -15.55
N PHE A 155 -17.21 -2.20 -15.53
CA PHE A 155 -18.19 -2.35 -14.45
C PHE A 155 -18.09 -3.76 -13.86
N LEU A 156 -17.65 -3.85 -12.61
CA LEU A 156 -17.51 -5.10 -11.87
C LEU A 156 -18.50 -5.07 -10.70
N THR A 157 -19.38 -6.06 -10.62
CA THR A 157 -20.40 -6.16 -9.57
C THR A 157 -20.42 -7.56 -8.97
N GLY A 158 -20.69 -7.68 -7.67
CA GLY A 158 -20.60 -8.97 -7.02
C GLY A 158 -20.68 -8.99 -5.51
N LYS A 159 -20.10 -10.04 -4.92
CA LYS A 159 -19.87 -10.11 -3.47
C LYS A 159 -18.40 -9.89 -3.14
N LYS A 160 -17.48 -10.58 -3.83
CA LYS A 160 -16.03 -10.52 -3.58
C LYS A 160 -15.22 -10.26 -4.86
N LEU A 161 -14.33 -9.28 -4.81
CA LEU A 161 -13.27 -9.05 -5.79
C LEU A 161 -11.92 -9.45 -5.18
N LEU A 162 -11.20 -10.33 -5.87
CA LEU A 162 -9.83 -10.73 -5.55
C LEU A 162 -8.96 -10.42 -6.77
N ASN A 163 -8.11 -9.40 -6.69
CA ASN A 163 -7.10 -9.14 -7.70
C ASN A 163 -5.72 -9.34 -7.08
N THR A 164 -5.16 -10.54 -7.30
CA THR A 164 -4.00 -11.04 -6.55
C THR A 164 -2.77 -11.12 -7.42
N SER A 165 -1.69 -10.49 -6.96
CA SER A 165 -0.37 -10.54 -7.58
C SER A 165 0.62 -11.22 -6.65
N ARG A 166 1.73 -11.68 -7.24
CA ARG A 166 2.84 -12.24 -6.48
C ARG A 166 4.14 -11.62 -6.94
N ILE A 167 5.05 -11.42 -5.98
CA ILE A 167 6.46 -11.22 -6.29
C ILE A 167 7.17 -12.53 -5.97
N SER A 168 7.81 -13.13 -6.97
CA SER A 168 8.58 -14.36 -6.79
C SER A 168 10.06 -14.08 -6.96
N GLU A 169 10.89 -14.63 -6.07
CA GLU A 169 12.34 -14.68 -6.27
C GLU A 169 12.67 -15.66 -7.40
N GLU A 170 13.54 -15.25 -8.34
CA GLU A 170 14.21 -16.22 -9.20
C GLU A 170 15.11 -17.12 -8.33
N ALA A 171 14.62 -18.30 -7.98
CA ALA A 171 15.51 -19.43 -7.72
C ALA A 171 16.05 -19.93 -9.08
N SER A 172 16.72 -19.07 -9.85
CA SER A 172 17.36 -19.47 -11.10
C SER A 172 18.67 -20.21 -10.78
N GLY A 173 18.58 -21.52 -10.61
CA GLY A 173 19.74 -22.39 -10.72
C GLY A 173 20.15 -22.49 -12.19
N TYR A 174 21.41 -22.23 -12.51
CA TYR A 174 21.98 -22.66 -13.79
C TYR A 174 21.84 -24.18 -13.89
N PHE A 175 21.00 -24.68 -14.80
CA PHE A 175 21.12 -26.06 -15.25
C PHE A 175 22.08 -26.11 -16.43
N ASN A 176 23.33 -26.43 -16.12
CA ASN A 176 24.15 -27.16 -17.05
C ASN A 176 23.45 -28.49 -17.28
N LEU A 177 22.69 -28.61 -18.36
CA LEU A 177 22.07 -29.88 -18.78
C LEU A 177 23.15 -30.78 -19.42
N PHE A 178 24.20 -31.04 -18.64
CA PHE A 178 25.15 -32.10 -18.90
C PHE A 178 24.80 -33.19 -17.90
N GLU A 179 23.86 -34.07 -18.22
CA GLU A 179 23.89 -35.46 -17.76
C GLU A 179 22.69 -36.28 -18.25
N TYR A 180 23.01 -37.56 -18.44
CA TYR A 180 22.19 -38.64 -18.94
C TYR A 180 20.86 -38.75 -18.16
N PHE A 181 19.72 -38.50 -18.81
CA PHE A 181 18.47 -39.06 -18.30
C PHE A 181 18.53 -40.58 -18.50
N PRO A 182 18.36 -41.40 -17.44
CA PRO A 182 18.10 -42.81 -17.62
C PRO A 182 16.91 -42.96 -18.56
N LYS A 183 17.03 -43.89 -19.50
CA LYS A 183 15.90 -44.36 -20.30
C LYS A 183 14.75 -44.65 -19.32
N ASP A 184 13.58 -44.05 -19.52
CA ASP A 184 12.37 -44.22 -18.68
C ASP A 184 12.21 -43.29 -17.45
N THR A 185 12.72 -42.06 -17.50
CA THR A 185 12.36 -41.03 -16.48
C THR A 185 10.96 -40.46 -16.74
N TYR A 186 10.09 -40.47 -15.73
CA TYR A 186 8.73 -39.95 -15.79
C TYR A 186 8.58 -38.71 -14.91
N VAL A 187 8.02 -37.62 -15.45
CA VAL A 187 7.74 -36.39 -14.71
C VAL A 187 6.23 -36.17 -14.63
N SER A 188 5.70 -36.01 -13.43
CA SER A 188 4.34 -35.54 -13.22
C SER A 188 4.31 -34.03 -13.28
N ILE A 189 3.50 -33.47 -14.18
CA ILE A 189 3.25 -32.04 -14.24
C ILE A 189 1.94 -31.78 -13.49
N THR A 190 1.97 -30.88 -12.52
CA THR A 190 0.77 -30.34 -11.87
C THR A 190 0.66 -28.86 -12.16
N ASP A 191 -0.57 -28.36 -12.28
CA ASP A 191 -0.81 -26.91 -12.37
C ASP A 191 -0.66 -26.20 -11.00
N SER A 192 -0.90 -24.89 -10.95
CA SER A 192 -0.88 -24.07 -9.72
C SER A 192 -1.90 -24.48 -8.67
N LEU A 193 -2.88 -25.31 -9.03
CA LEU A 193 -3.92 -25.83 -8.14
C LEU A 193 -3.70 -27.31 -7.82
N ASN A 194 -2.50 -27.85 -8.07
CA ASN A 194 -2.16 -29.26 -7.88
C ASN A 194 -2.98 -30.24 -8.74
N THR A 195 -3.61 -29.77 -9.81
CA THR A 195 -4.36 -30.61 -10.75
C THR A 195 -3.36 -31.33 -11.66
N PRO A 196 -3.40 -32.67 -11.77
CA PRO A 196 -2.50 -33.40 -12.66
C PRO A 196 -2.72 -32.99 -14.13
N ALA A 197 -1.73 -32.36 -14.74
CA ALA A 197 -1.73 -31.99 -16.15
C ALA A 197 -1.25 -33.15 -17.06
N GLY A 198 -0.59 -34.16 -16.48
CA GLY A 198 -0.16 -35.39 -17.15
C GLY A 198 1.11 -35.99 -16.56
N ILE A 199 1.44 -37.22 -16.98
CA ILE A 199 2.71 -37.90 -16.71
C ILE A 199 3.47 -37.97 -18.04
N TYR A 200 4.70 -37.45 -18.08
CA TYR A 200 5.51 -37.32 -19.30
C TYR A 200 6.76 -38.17 -19.21
N LYS A 201 7.09 -38.91 -20.28
CA LYS A 201 8.29 -39.74 -20.39
C LYS A 201 9.39 -38.97 -21.13
N LEU A 202 10.56 -38.81 -20.50
CA LEU A 202 11.73 -38.19 -21.12
C LEU A 202 12.49 -39.25 -21.95
N SER A 203 12.76 -38.97 -23.22
CA SER A 203 13.63 -39.80 -24.09
C SER A 203 14.86 -39.01 -24.49
N SER A 204 16.05 -39.45 -24.08
CA SER A 204 17.30 -38.87 -24.58
C SER A 204 17.59 -39.38 -26.00
N ASN A 205 17.82 -38.48 -26.95
CA ASN A 205 18.38 -38.84 -28.24
C ASN A 205 19.67 -38.03 -28.47
N LYS A 206 20.78 -38.68 -28.11
CA LYS A 206 22.19 -38.41 -28.46
C LYS A 206 22.80 -37.04 -28.11
N LEU A 207 24.03 -37.13 -27.61
CA LEU A 207 24.93 -36.04 -27.26
C LEU A 207 25.11 -35.06 -28.44
N LEU A 208 24.96 -33.76 -28.15
CA LEU A 208 25.46 -32.58 -28.87
C LEU A 208 24.52 -31.71 -29.74
N GLU A 209 23.19 -31.77 -29.61
CA GLU A 209 22.34 -30.66 -30.08
C GLU A 209 21.22 -30.28 -29.10
N LYS A 210 20.81 -28.99 -29.14
CA LYS A 210 19.69 -28.38 -28.41
C LYS A 210 18.54 -29.38 -28.22
N ILE A 211 18.01 -29.47 -26.99
CA ILE A 211 16.79 -30.24 -26.70
C ILE A 211 15.65 -29.70 -27.58
N ASN A 212 15.39 -30.37 -28.68
CA ASN A 212 14.28 -30.11 -29.58
C ASN A 212 13.52 -31.43 -29.71
N THR A 213 12.59 -31.73 -28.80
CA THR A 213 11.35 -32.47 -29.08
C THR A 213 10.59 -32.80 -27.79
N TYR A 214 9.29 -32.48 -27.79
CA TYR A 214 8.28 -33.02 -26.89
C TYR A 214 7.39 -33.96 -27.72
N HIS A 215 7.10 -35.16 -27.22
CA HIS A 215 6.09 -36.03 -27.80
C HIS A 215 5.03 -36.37 -26.75
N GLN A 216 3.79 -36.10 -27.11
CA GLN A 216 2.61 -36.50 -26.38
C GLN A 216 2.28 -37.95 -26.77
N TRP A 217 1.89 -38.78 -25.81
CA TRP A 217 1.26 -40.05 -26.15
C TRP A 217 -0.22 -39.75 -26.45
N ASP A 218 -0.59 -39.79 -27.73
CA ASP A 218 -1.88 -40.30 -28.14
C ASP A 218 -1.74 -40.97 -29.51
N ASP A 219 -2.41 -42.10 -29.68
CA ASP A 219 -2.32 -42.94 -30.87
C ASP A 219 -2.92 -42.19 -32.08
N LYS A 220 -2.04 -41.88 -33.03
CA LYS A 220 -2.31 -41.47 -34.43
C LYS A 220 -2.51 -39.97 -34.67
N SER A 221 -1.60 -39.46 -35.51
CA SER A 221 -1.67 -38.24 -36.35
C SER A 221 -0.89 -37.03 -35.83
N TYR A 222 0.31 -36.87 -36.38
CA TYR A 222 1.23 -35.76 -36.22
C TYR A 222 0.66 -34.43 -36.76
N HIS A 223 0.74 -33.35 -35.97
CA HIS A 223 0.85 -31.98 -36.49
C HIS A 223 1.95 -31.21 -35.74
N ILE A 224 2.96 -30.81 -36.52
CA ILE A 224 4.16 -30.07 -36.15
C ILE A 224 3.82 -28.57 -36.04
N LEU A 225 4.26 -27.88 -34.99
CA LEU A 225 4.27 -26.41 -34.95
C LEU A 225 5.70 -25.88 -35.17
N PRO A 226 5.86 -24.69 -35.79
CA PRO A 226 7.18 -24.17 -36.16
C PRO A 226 7.99 -23.69 -34.93
N PRO A 227 9.32 -23.59 -35.07
CA PRO A 227 10.21 -23.16 -34.00
C PRO A 227 10.07 -21.64 -33.76
N GLY A 228 9.69 -21.25 -32.55
CA GLY A 228 9.86 -19.90 -32.03
C GLY A 228 10.96 -19.91 -30.98
N GLU A 229 12.09 -19.26 -31.25
CA GLU A 229 13.13 -19.06 -30.24
C GLU A 229 12.60 -18.18 -29.12
N VAL A 230 12.61 -18.68 -27.88
CA VAL A 230 12.57 -17.82 -26.70
C VAL A 230 13.97 -17.88 -26.08
N LYS A 231 14.75 -16.82 -26.27
CA LYS A 231 16.01 -16.60 -25.55
C LYS A 231 15.70 -15.87 -24.26
N TYR A 232 16.06 -16.46 -23.12
CA TYR A 232 16.17 -15.73 -21.85
C TYR A 232 17.65 -15.64 -21.45
N ASP A 233 18.10 -14.42 -21.17
CA ASP A 233 19.39 -14.11 -20.60
C ASP A 233 19.18 -14.01 -19.08
N ILE A 234 19.58 -15.04 -18.33
CA ILE A 234 19.27 -15.18 -16.91
C ILE A 234 20.41 -14.61 -16.08
N LYS A 235 20.17 -13.45 -15.45
CA LYS A 235 21.03 -12.87 -14.41
C LYS A 235 20.48 -13.23 -13.04
N LYS A 236 21.37 -13.63 -12.14
CA LYS A 236 21.09 -14.30 -10.87
C LYS A 236 20.48 -13.43 -9.74
N ASP A 237 19.85 -12.29 -10.05
CA ASP A 237 19.50 -11.28 -9.03
C ASP A 237 18.13 -10.59 -9.21
N ASN A 238 17.21 -11.12 -10.02
CA ASN A 238 15.96 -10.40 -10.34
C ASN A 238 14.71 -11.02 -9.70
N LEU A 239 13.98 -10.22 -8.91
CA LEU A 239 12.60 -10.50 -8.53
C LEU A 239 11.71 -10.52 -9.80
N ILE A 240 10.95 -11.59 -10.02
CA ILE A 240 9.93 -11.63 -11.07
C ILE A 240 8.63 -11.09 -10.50
N LEU A 241 8.12 -10.05 -11.17
CA LEU A 241 6.87 -9.39 -10.83
C LEU A 241 5.72 -10.05 -11.60
N GLU A 242 4.86 -10.79 -10.92
CA GLU A 242 3.74 -11.51 -11.52
C GLU A 242 2.42 -10.82 -11.19
N ARG A 243 2.16 -9.69 -11.85
CA ARG A 243 1.06 -8.79 -11.48
C ARG A 243 -0.23 -9.01 -12.27
N ALA A 244 -1.30 -9.20 -11.53
CA ALA A 244 -2.66 -9.08 -12.03
C ALA A 244 -2.96 -7.60 -12.32
N SER A 245 -3.75 -7.28 -13.34
CA SER A 245 -4.15 -5.89 -13.61
C SER A 245 -5.58 -5.74 -14.12
N ILE A 246 -6.25 -4.68 -13.67
CA ILE A 246 -7.57 -4.25 -14.19
C ILE A 246 -7.43 -2.82 -14.70
N ILE A 247 -7.53 -2.62 -16.01
CA ILE A 247 -7.21 -1.34 -16.67
C ILE A 247 -8.37 -0.92 -17.58
N ALA A 248 -8.94 0.25 -17.33
CA ALA A 248 -9.93 0.88 -18.19
C ALA A 248 -9.34 2.16 -18.81
N LYS A 249 -9.63 2.49 -20.07
CA LYS A 249 -9.30 3.82 -20.61
C LYS A 249 -10.32 4.88 -20.18
N GLY A 250 -11.56 4.47 -19.93
CA GLY A 250 -12.64 5.25 -19.33
C GLY A 250 -12.63 5.11 -17.82
N ASN A 251 -13.76 4.74 -17.24
CA ASN A 251 -13.98 4.62 -15.80
C ASN A 251 -13.89 3.15 -15.35
N LEU A 252 -13.44 2.93 -14.12
CA LEU A 252 -13.52 1.65 -13.43
C LEU A 252 -14.47 1.79 -12.24
N ILE A 253 -15.55 1.02 -12.25
CA ILE A 253 -16.47 0.88 -11.13
C ILE A 253 -16.42 -0.57 -10.64
N ALA A 254 -16.05 -0.77 -9.38
CA ALA A 254 -16.10 -2.05 -8.70
C ALA A 254 -17.03 -1.93 -7.48
N ASP A 255 -18.14 -2.68 -7.50
CA ASP A 255 -19.19 -2.64 -6.47
C ASP A 255 -19.44 -4.07 -5.94
N PHE A 256 -18.94 -4.36 -4.75
CA PHE A 256 -18.89 -5.71 -4.18
C PHE A 256 -19.42 -5.73 -2.74
N SER A 257 -20.56 -6.39 -2.50
CA SER A 257 -21.24 -6.31 -1.20
C SER A 257 -20.41 -6.77 0.00
N ASP A 258 -19.47 -7.69 -0.18
CA ASP A 258 -18.69 -8.28 0.92
C ASP A 258 -17.29 -7.67 0.98
N SER A 259 -16.49 -7.74 -0.09
CA SER A 259 -15.10 -7.28 -0.03
C SER A 259 -14.44 -6.98 -1.37
N ILE A 260 -13.53 -6.00 -1.37
CA ILE A 260 -12.55 -5.78 -2.43
C ILE A 260 -11.15 -6.01 -1.84
N ASN A 261 -10.42 -6.99 -2.36
CA ASN A 261 -9.03 -7.23 -1.99
C ASN A 261 -8.12 -7.08 -3.21
N ILE A 262 -7.27 -6.05 -3.18
CA ILE A 262 -6.18 -5.84 -4.12
C ILE A 262 -4.90 -6.22 -3.39
N ASP A 263 -4.47 -7.45 -3.60
CA ASP A 263 -3.42 -8.06 -2.80
C ASP A 263 -2.18 -8.31 -3.66
N THR A 264 -1.04 -7.91 -3.14
CA THR A 264 0.26 -8.27 -3.72
C THR A 264 1.05 -8.93 -2.62
N ASP A 265 1.30 -10.24 -2.80
CA ASP A 265 2.12 -11.02 -1.88
C ASP A 265 3.59 -10.60 -2.08
N TYR A 266 4.08 -9.75 -1.18
CA TYR A 266 5.48 -9.40 -1.08
C TYR A 266 6.17 -10.55 -0.34
N PRO A 267 7.11 -11.29 -0.97
CA PRO A 267 7.72 -12.45 -0.37
C PRO A 267 8.43 -12.03 0.92
N HIS A 268 7.97 -12.58 2.03
CA HIS A 268 8.67 -12.55 3.29
C HIS A 268 9.58 -13.78 3.34
N LYS A 269 10.89 -13.64 3.10
CA LYS A 269 11.91 -14.52 3.67
C LYS A 269 13.33 -14.09 3.32
N SER A 270 14.22 -14.17 4.31
CA SER A 270 15.64 -14.39 4.07
C SER A 270 16.05 -15.80 4.54
N PRO A 271 17.13 -16.38 3.98
CA PRO A 271 17.60 -17.73 4.29
C PRO A 271 18.05 -17.89 5.76
N PRO A 272 18.11 -19.14 6.28
CA PRO A 272 18.53 -19.42 7.64
C PRO A 272 20.06 -19.38 7.76
N SER A 273 20.67 -18.20 7.75
CA SER A 273 22.01 -18.00 8.34
C SER A 273 22.42 -16.52 8.32
N SER A 274 22.66 -16.00 9.52
CA SER A 274 23.37 -14.76 9.89
C SER A 274 22.48 -13.63 10.39
N ASP A 275 22.81 -13.23 11.62
CA ASP A 275 22.21 -12.17 12.42
C ASP A 275 22.14 -10.85 11.63
N PHE A 276 21.09 -10.05 11.88
CA PHE A 276 20.70 -8.78 11.22
C PHE A 276 19.75 -8.94 10.02
N TYR A 277 18.47 -9.21 10.35
CA TYR A 277 17.37 -9.50 9.43
C TYR A 277 16.67 -8.26 8.90
N TYR A 278 16.21 -8.36 7.65
CA TYR A 278 16.16 -7.21 6.80
C TYR A 278 15.11 -7.38 5.68
N ASP A 279 13.83 -7.28 6.04
CA ASP A 279 12.68 -7.29 5.13
C ASP A 279 12.63 -6.00 4.27
N LEU A 280 12.33 -6.11 2.97
CA LEU A 280 12.10 -4.98 2.06
C LEU A 280 10.96 -5.37 1.11
N PRO A 281 9.73 -4.82 1.24
CA PRO A 281 8.85 -4.81 0.09
C PRO A 281 9.43 -3.84 -0.94
N ALA A 282 9.58 -4.26 -2.19
CA ALA A 282 9.98 -3.38 -3.28
C ALA A 282 9.03 -2.16 -3.32
N SER A 283 9.58 -0.94 -3.39
CA SER A 283 8.79 0.29 -3.48
C SER A 283 7.77 0.18 -4.62
N SER A 284 6.48 0.29 -4.27
CA SER A 284 5.39 0.21 -5.25
C SER A 284 5.42 1.36 -6.26
N GLU A 285 6.18 2.43 -6.02
CA GLU A 285 6.30 3.58 -6.93
C GLU A 285 6.83 3.22 -8.31
N LYS A 286 7.77 2.26 -8.41
CA LYS A 286 8.37 1.82 -9.68
C LYS A 286 7.58 0.73 -10.40
N LEU A 287 6.54 0.19 -9.75
CA LEU A 287 5.73 -0.86 -10.33
C LEU A 287 4.70 -0.26 -11.30
N PRO A 288 4.28 -1.00 -12.34
CA PRO A 288 3.11 -0.62 -13.12
C PRO A 288 1.88 -0.49 -12.21
N GLU A 289 0.80 0.09 -12.70
CA GLU A 289 -0.45 0.20 -11.93
C GLU A 289 -1.16 -1.17 -11.89
N ILE A 290 -1.65 -1.57 -10.71
CA ILE A 290 -2.51 -2.77 -10.58
C ILE A 290 -3.95 -2.46 -11.02
N LEU A 291 -4.40 -1.24 -10.72
CA LEU A 291 -5.66 -0.67 -11.19
C LEU A 291 -5.37 0.68 -11.84
N SER A 292 -5.89 0.89 -13.05
CA SER A 292 -5.72 2.15 -13.77
C SER A 292 -6.97 2.53 -14.57
N ALA A 293 -7.42 3.78 -14.41
CA ALA A 293 -8.56 4.32 -15.16
C ALA A 293 -8.54 5.86 -15.17
N LYS A 294 -9.43 6.49 -15.94
CA LYS A 294 -9.70 7.94 -15.84
C LYS A 294 -10.25 8.27 -14.45
N ASN A 295 -11.32 7.59 -14.06
CA ASN A 295 -11.90 7.67 -12.72
C ASN A 295 -12.05 6.26 -12.15
N ILE A 296 -11.82 6.11 -10.85
CA ILE A 296 -11.97 4.84 -10.15
C ILE A 296 -12.97 5.02 -9.00
N LEU A 297 -13.97 4.16 -8.94
CA LEU A 297 -14.88 4.00 -7.81
C LEU A 297 -14.78 2.57 -7.29
N LEU A 298 -14.33 2.41 -6.04
CA LEU A 298 -14.34 1.15 -5.32
C LEU A 298 -15.41 1.24 -4.23
N HIS A 299 -16.38 0.36 -4.27
CA HIS A 299 -17.41 0.22 -3.24
C HIS A 299 -17.46 -1.23 -2.76
N GLY A 300 -17.42 -1.43 -1.43
CA GLY A 300 -17.71 -2.75 -0.89
C GLY A 300 -17.78 -2.85 0.62
N GLY A 301 -18.03 -4.06 1.13
CA GLY A 301 -18.08 -4.30 2.58
C GLY A 301 -16.77 -3.93 3.26
N GLU A 302 -15.73 -4.76 3.11
CA GLU A 302 -14.36 -4.45 3.54
C GLU A 302 -13.45 -4.20 2.32
N ILE A 303 -12.59 -3.18 2.39
CA ILE A 303 -11.65 -2.87 1.30
C ILE A 303 -10.22 -2.94 1.81
N THR A 304 -9.42 -3.84 1.22
CA THR A 304 -7.99 -3.95 1.47
C THR A 304 -7.22 -3.68 0.19
N LEU A 305 -6.30 -2.73 0.25
CA LEU A 305 -5.42 -2.35 -0.86
C LEU A 305 -3.97 -2.53 -0.41
N LYS A 306 -3.18 -3.24 -1.22
CA LYS A 306 -1.76 -3.47 -0.95
C LYS A 306 -0.84 -3.16 -2.12
N ASP A 307 -1.27 -2.29 -3.02
CA ASP A 307 -0.52 -2.03 -4.24
C ASP A 307 -0.86 -0.66 -4.88
N LYS A 308 -0.29 -0.39 -6.06
CA LYS A 308 -0.38 0.89 -6.78
C LYS A 308 -1.66 1.05 -7.61
N ILE A 309 -2.49 2.00 -7.22
CA ILE A 309 -3.75 2.38 -7.88
C ILE A 309 -3.63 3.80 -8.41
N ASN A 310 -3.94 3.99 -9.70
CA ASN A 310 -3.82 5.28 -10.36
C ASN A 310 -5.10 5.65 -11.10
N ALA A 311 -5.76 6.72 -10.65
CA ALA A 311 -6.81 7.38 -11.41
C ALA A 311 -6.22 8.61 -12.11
N ALA A 312 -6.51 8.81 -13.39
CA ALA A 312 -6.04 9.99 -14.12
C ALA A 312 -6.80 11.28 -13.74
N ASN A 313 -7.89 11.17 -12.98
CA ASN A 313 -8.68 12.29 -12.49
C ASN A 313 -9.12 12.08 -11.03
N ASP A 314 -10.16 11.28 -10.77
CA ASP A 314 -10.71 11.08 -9.41
C ASP A 314 -10.65 9.61 -8.94
N LEU A 315 -10.30 9.40 -7.67
CA LEU A 315 -10.33 8.10 -6.97
C LEU A 315 -11.27 8.19 -5.76
N ASN A 316 -12.31 7.36 -5.73
CA ASN A 316 -13.26 7.28 -4.64
C ASN A 316 -13.32 5.85 -4.08
N ILE A 317 -13.11 5.70 -2.78
CA ILE A 317 -13.11 4.42 -2.06
C ILE A 317 -14.17 4.50 -0.97
N ILE A 318 -15.18 3.63 -1.03
CA ILE A 318 -16.34 3.62 -0.13
C ILE A 318 -16.48 2.23 0.48
N SER A 319 -16.37 2.13 1.80
CA SER A 319 -16.49 0.88 2.54
C SER A 319 -17.62 0.90 3.56
N GLU A 320 -18.43 -0.15 3.56
CA GLU A 320 -19.48 -0.38 4.57
C GLU A 320 -18.92 -0.95 5.90
N SER A 321 -17.62 -1.23 5.96
CA SER A 321 -16.86 -1.60 7.16
C SER A 321 -15.55 -0.83 7.22
N ASP A 322 -14.41 -1.48 6.99
CA ASP A 322 -13.08 -0.90 7.15
C ASP A 322 -12.36 -0.73 5.79
N ILE A 323 -11.56 0.34 5.69
CA ILE A 323 -10.57 0.52 4.62
C ILE A 323 -9.19 0.25 5.22
N THR A 324 -8.43 -0.64 4.60
CA THR A 324 -7.04 -0.94 4.99
C THR A 324 -6.10 -0.73 3.81
N LEU A 325 -5.15 0.19 3.98
CA LEU A 325 -4.04 0.43 3.05
C LEU A 325 -2.76 -0.13 3.67
N LYS A 326 -2.05 -1.01 2.97
CA LYS A 326 -0.75 -1.53 3.40
C LYS A 326 0.25 -1.47 2.26
N ASN A 327 1.31 -0.67 2.38
CA ASN A 327 2.28 -0.51 1.28
C ASN A 327 1.64 -0.04 -0.05
N SER A 328 0.53 0.69 0.04
CA SER A 328 -0.24 1.13 -1.13
C SER A 328 0.28 2.44 -1.67
N THR A 329 0.21 2.60 -3.00
CA THR A 329 0.38 3.90 -3.65
C THR A 329 -0.95 4.29 -4.29
N LEU A 330 -1.60 5.33 -3.79
CA LEU A 330 -2.84 5.87 -4.35
C LEU A 330 -2.55 7.21 -5.02
N SER A 331 -2.93 7.36 -6.28
CA SER A 331 -2.70 8.59 -7.05
C SER A 331 -3.97 9.01 -7.78
N ALA A 332 -4.42 10.25 -7.55
CA ALA A 332 -5.49 10.91 -8.28
C ALA A 332 -5.23 12.43 -8.35
N PRO A 333 -4.87 13.00 -9.51
CA PRO A 333 -4.41 14.40 -9.60
C PRO A 333 -5.49 15.44 -9.27
N ASN A 334 -6.77 15.05 -9.23
CA ASN A 334 -7.87 15.90 -8.80
C ASN A 334 -8.32 15.52 -7.37
N ASN A 335 -9.40 14.74 -7.20
CA ASN A 335 -9.87 14.36 -5.86
C ASN A 335 -9.52 12.90 -5.53
N LEU A 336 -9.07 12.69 -4.29
CA LEU A 336 -8.95 11.37 -3.69
C LEU A 336 -9.82 11.33 -2.43
N SER A 337 -10.83 10.45 -2.41
CA SER A 337 -11.72 10.29 -1.25
C SER A 337 -11.75 8.85 -0.73
N MET A 338 -11.76 8.73 0.59
CA MET A 338 -11.94 7.48 1.32
C MET A 338 -13.05 7.67 2.35
N ALA A 339 -14.09 6.85 2.30
CA ALA A 339 -15.19 6.86 3.25
C ALA A 339 -15.42 5.45 3.80
N ALA A 340 -15.36 5.28 5.12
CA ALA A 340 -15.59 4.01 5.81
C ALA A 340 -16.65 4.18 6.90
N VAL A 341 -17.48 3.16 7.10
CA VAL A 341 -18.40 3.12 8.25
C VAL A 341 -17.62 2.93 9.56
N ASN A 342 -16.66 2.02 9.55
CA ASN A 342 -15.77 1.72 10.68
C ASN A 342 -14.43 2.42 10.47
N ASN A 343 -13.30 1.72 10.46
CA ASN A 343 -11.97 2.32 10.56
C ASN A 343 -11.32 2.54 9.18
N ILE A 344 -10.43 3.52 9.11
CA ILE A 344 -9.48 3.67 8.01
C ILE A 344 -8.08 3.45 8.59
N ASN A 345 -7.43 2.35 8.21
CA ASN A 345 -6.11 1.97 8.66
C ASN A 345 -5.10 2.14 7.53
N ILE A 346 -4.06 2.95 7.75
CA ILE A 346 -3.08 3.29 6.74
C ILE A 346 -1.69 2.94 7.25
N TRP A 347 -1.04 2.01 6.56
CA TRP A 347 0.28 1.48 6.90
C TRP A 347 1.23 1.69 5.73
N GLN A 348 2.31 2.44 5.96
CA GLN A 348 3.37 2.69 4.97
C GLN A 348 2.81 2.97 3.57
N SER A 349 1.88 3.92 3.44
CA SER A 349 1.23 4.18 2.15
C SER A 349 1.54 5.59 1.64
N ASP A 350 1.61 5.73 0.32
CA ASP A 350 1.78 7.00 -0.37
C ASP A 350 0.47 7.41 -1.04
N ILE A 351 -0.08 8.55 -0.62
CA ILE A 351 -1.39 9.02 -1.04
C ILE A 351 -1.23 10.41 -1.65
N LYS A 352 -1.48 10.52 -2.95
CA LYS A 352 -1.25 11.73 -3.75
C LYS A 352 -2.55 12.22 -4.40
N GLY A 353 -2.86 13.50 -4.22
CA GLY A 353 -3.91 14.18 -4.95
C GLY A 353 -3.95 15.68 -4.73
N LYS A 354 -4.81 16.39 -5.47
CA LYS A 354 -5.02 17.82 -5.20
C LYS A 354 -5.84 17.99 -3.92
N ASP A 355 -7.04 17.44 -3.88
CA ASP A 355 -7.89 17.47 -2.69
C ASP A 355 -8.01 16.04 -2.13
N ILE A 356 -7.63 15.85 -0.87
CA ILE A 356 -7.67 14.54 -0.19
C ILE A 356 -8.68 14.61 0.95
N THR A 357 -9.64 13.67 0.95
CA THR A 357 -10.66 13.55 1.99
C THR A 357 -10.70 12.13 2.55
N ALA A 358 -10.57 11.98 3.88
CA ALA A 358 -10.75 10.71 4.57
C ALA A 358 -11.84 10.86 5.65
N ILE A 359 -12.87 10.02 5.60
CA ILE A 359 -14.00 10.07 6.52
C ILE A 359 -14.25 8.67 7.10
N SER A 360 -14.16 8.56 8.42
CA SER A 360 -14.67 7.42 9.18
C SER A 360 -15.94 7.85 9.90
N ARG A 361 -17.04 7.12 9.73
CA ARG A 361 -18.33 7.50 10.33
C ARG A 361 -18.40 7.18 11.83
N HIS A 362 -17.92 6.00 12.22
CA HIS A 362 -18.04 5.47 13.59
C HIS A 362 -16.73 4.89 14.15
N GLY A 363 -15.69 4.82 13.33
CA GLY A 363 -14.40 4.24 13.70
C GLY A 363 -13.30 5.29 13.84
N ASP A 364 -12.08 4.79 13.89
CA ASP A 364 -10.85 5.57 13.96
C ASP A 364 -10.27 5.78 12.56
N ILE A 365 -9.46 6.84 12.40
CA ILE A 365 -8.56 6.98 11.26
C ILE A 365 -7.14 6.93 11.82
N LEU A 366 -6.41 5.91 11.41
CA LEU A 366 -5.14 5.55 12.02
C LEU A 366 -4.06 5.44 10.95
N PHE A 367 -3.09 6.35 11.03
CA PHE A 367 -1.85 6.27 10.27
C PHE A 367 -0.81 5.63 11.16
N HIS A 368 -0.50 4.37 10.88
CA HIS A 368 0.41 3.55 11.68
C HIS A 368 1.78 3.47 11.02
N ASN A 369 2.81 3.25 11.84
CA ASN A 369 4.10 2.77 11.37
C ASN A 369 4.02 1.27 11.02
N GLY A 370 4.71 0.81 9.97
CA GLY A 370 4.70 -0.61 9.59
C GLY A 370 5.16 -1.51 10.76
N ASP A 371 4.46 -2.62 11.00
CA ASP A 371 4.56 -3.53 12.16
C ASP A 371 5.93 -4.21 12.42
N GLN A 372 7.05 -3.75 11.87
CA GLN A 372 8.32 -4.47 11.95
C GLN A 372 9.47 -3.63 12.55
N PHE A 373 9.89 -4.07 13.74
CA PHE A 373 11.19 -3.77 14.34
C PHE A 373 12.31 -3.95 13.29
N GLY A 374 13.20 -2.95 13.13
CA GLY A 374 14.42 -3.06 12.32
C GLY A 374 14.46 -2.22 11.03
N TYR A 375 13.33 -1.66 10.58
CA TYR A 375 13.26 -0.89 9.33
C TYR A 375 13.87 0.51 9.39
N LEU A 376 13.81 1.16 10.55
CA LEU A 376 14.42 2.48 10.76
C LEU A 376 15.94 2.43 10.58
N TRP A 377 16.59 1.31 10.92
CA TRP A 377 18.05 1.21 11.03
C TRP A 377 18.79 0.86 9.72
N ARG A 378 18.09 0.52 8.62
CA ARG A 378 18.71 0.21 7.31
C ARG A 378 18.61 1.32 6.26
N GLN A 379 18.09 2.49 6.63
CA GLN A 379 17.94 3.65 5.74
C GLN A 379 19.26 4.37 5.42
N HIS A 380 20.36 3.92 6.00
CA HIS A 380 21.69 4.42 5.68
C HIS A 380 22.12 4.12 4.23
N SER A 381 21.54 3.11 3.57
CA SER A 381 21.99 2.62 2.25
C SER A 381 21.03 2.83 1.08
N THR A 382 19.76 3.20 1.29
CA THR A 382 18.74 3.28 0.22
C THR A 382 18.30 4.70 -0.17
N ASN A 383 18.73 5.74 0.56
CA ASN A 383 18.20 7.12 0.44
C ASN A 383 16.68 7.26 0.62
N ASP A 384 15.96 6.21 1.05
CA ASP A 384 14.54 6.27 1.35
C ASP A 384 14.31 6.92 2.73
N HIS A 385 13.26 7.73 2.83
CA HIS A 385 12.80 8.32 4.10
C HIS A 385 12.38 7.23 5.10
N PRO A 386 12.41 7.53 6.42
CA PRO A 386 11.87 6.63 7.42
C PRO A 386 10.48 6.16 7.04
N VAL A 387 10.29 4.84 7.06
CA VAL A 387 9.05 4.12 6.74
C VAL A 387 7.87 4.89 7.35
N SER A 388 7.23 5.71 6.52
CA SER A 388 6.24 6.70 6.92
C SER A 388 5.11 6.68 5.91
N ASN A 389 3.93 7.06 6.39
CA ASN A 389 2.85 7.37 5.48
C ASN A 389 3.17 8.72 4.82
N LYS A 390 3.15 8.76 3.49
CA LYS A 390 3.30 9.98 2.72
C LYS A 390 1.94 10.47 2.29
N LEU A 391 1.66 11.72 2.60
CA LEU A 391 0.40 12.36 2.25
C LEU A 391 0.70 13.64 1.48
N ASP A 392 0.30 13.68 0.22
CA ASP A 392 0.59 14.78 -0.69
C ASP A 392 -0.73 15.35 -1.22
N ALA A 393 -1.33 16.24 -0.43
CA ALA A 393 -2.54 16.99 -0.78
C ALA A 393 -2.12 18.43 -1.16
N VAL A 394 -1.97 18.73 -2.45
CA VAL A 394 -1.51 20.08 -2.89
C VAL A 394 -2.57 21.17 -2.64
N GLY A 395 -3.84 20.79 -2.72
CA GLY A 395 -5.01 21.58 -2.37
C GLY A 395 -5.38 21.40 -0.90
N ASN A 396 -6.58 20.89 -0.60
CA ASN A 396 -7.04 20.74 0.77
C ASN A 396 -6.86 19.30 1.26
N LEU A 397 -6.39 19.16 2.50
CA LEU A 397 -6.45 17.92 3.26
C LEU A 397 -7.58 18.00 4.30
N THR A 398 -8.55 17.09 4.20
CA THR A 398 -9.64 16.96 5.18
C THR A 398 -9.68 15.54 5.74
N ILE A 399 -9.53 15.40 7.06
CA ILE A 399 -9.65 14.13 7.76
C ILE A 399 -10.71 14.27 8.84
N ASN A 400 -11.74 13.43 8.80
CA ASN A 400 -12.84 13.42 9.77
C ASN A 400 -13.03 12.02 10.35
N SER A 401 -12.63 11.84 11.61
CA SER A 401 -12.74 10.58 12.32
C SER A 401 -13.96 10.54 13.24
N GLY A 402 -14.72 9.44 13.15
CA GLY A 402 -15.88 9.19 13.99
C GLY A 402 -15.54 8.92 15.46
N LYS A 403 -14.29 8.57 15.75
CA LYS A 403 -13.72 8.40 17.09
C LYS A 403 -12.39 9.15 17.20
N ASN A 404 -11.25 8.46 17.07
CA ASN A 404 -9.92 9.04 17.25
C ASN A 404 -9.20 9.20 15.92
N LEU A 405 -8.34 10.21 15.83
CA LEU A 405 -7.42 10.41 14.72
C LEU A 405 -5.99 10.26 15.23
N LEU A 406 -5.24 9.30 14.69
CA LEU A 406 -3.82 9.14 14.95
C LEU A 406 -3.03 9.44 13.67
N LEU A 407 -2.14 10.43 13.75
CA LEU A 407 -1.11 10.73 12.74
C LEU A 407 0.25 10.38 13.32
N GLN A 408 0.66 9.12 13.19
CA GLN A 408 1.99 8.66 13.63
C GLN A 408 2.95 8.60 12.44
N ASN A 409 4.10 9.28 12.53
CA ASN A 409 5.13 9.31 11.48
C ASN A 409 4.56 9.64 10.09
N VAL A 410 3.74 10.69 9.98
CA VAL A 410 3.15 11.09 8.69
C VAL A 410 4.01 12.20 8.07
N TYR A 411 4.52 11.94 6.86
CA TYR A 411 5.18 12.94 6.04
C TYR A 411 4.15 13.64 5.16
N LEU A 412 3.75 14.83 5.60
CA LEU A 412 2.78 15.66 4.89
C LEU A 412 3.51 16.69 4.02
N GLN A 413 3.30 16.64 2.70
CA GLN A 413 3.69 17.76 1.84
C GLN A 413 2.84 18.99 2.16
N PRO A 414 3.37 20.22 1.98
CA PRO A 414 2.60 21.43 2.24
C PRO A 414 1.27 21.44 1.49
N SER A 415 0.17 21.45 2.23
CA SER A 415 -1.19 21.57 1.67
C SER A 415 -1.65 23.01 1.69
N LYS A 416 -2.57 23.39 0.80
CA LYS A 416 -3.21 24.71 0.87
C LYS A 416 -3.90 24.92 2.23
N ASN A 417 -4.78 24.00 2.61
CA ASN A 417 -5.43 24.00 3.92
C ASN A 417 -5.41 22.59 4.52
N ILE A 418 -5.34 22.52 5.85
CA ILE A 418 -5.39 21.27 6.60
C ILE A 418 -6.54 21.36 7.61
N SER A 419 -7.46 20.40 7.58
CA SER A 419 -8.55 20.24 8.54
C SER A 419 -8.55 18.82 9.11
N LEU A 420 -8.26 18.70 10.41
CA LEU A 420 -8.21 17.46 11.14
C LEU A 420 -9.28 17.47 12.22
N ILE A 421 -10.25 16.57 12.13
CA ILE A 421 -11.41 16.52 13.02
C ILE A 421 -11.57 15.11 13.58
N ALA A 422 -11.77 14.99 14.88
CA ALA A 422 -12.11 13.74 15.54
C ALA A 422 -13.16 13.96 16.63
N ASN A 423 -14.12 13.04 16.76
CA ASN A 423 -15.14 13.12 17.83
C ASN A 423 -14.56 12.89 19.23
N ASN A 424 -13.45 12.16 19.34
CA ASN A 424 -12.74 11.93 20.59
C ASN A 424 -11.38 12.64 20.54
N ASP A 425 -10.30 11.91 20.29
CA ASP A 425 -8.94 12.43 20.43
C ASP A 425 -8.26 12.63 19.08
N VAL A 426 -7.45 13.69 18.96
CA VAL A 426 -6.49 13.84 17.85
C VAL A 426 -5.08 13.74 18.43
N THR A 427 -4.32 12.77 17.92
CA THR A 427 -2.92 12.57 18.29
C THR A 427 -2.03 12.76 17.06
N VAL A 428 -1.07 13.66 17.15
CA VAL A 428 0.01 13.87 16.18
C VAL A 428 1.31 13.55 16.88
N GLU A 429 2.01 12.53 16.41
CA GLU A 429 3.22 12.07 17.06
C GLU A 429 4.21 11.48 16.06
N ASN A 430 5.47 11.38 16.48
CA ASN A 430 6.40 10.47 15.85
C ASN A 430 6.64 9.29 16.80
N HIS A 431 6.81 8.11 16.23
CA HIS A 431 7.22 6.93 16.98
C HIS A 431 8.57 7.18 17.67
N ALA A 432 8.75 6.68 18.89
CA ALA A 432 9.96 6.88 19.69
C ALA A 432 11.24 6.47 18.94
N ASP A 433 11.18 5.39 18.18
CA ASP A 433 12.31 4.95 17.35
C ASP A 433 12.64 5.92 16.21
N THR A 434 11.67 6.67 15.69
CA THR A 434 11.94 7.71 14.69
C THR A 434 12.81 8.80 15.32
N TYR A 435 12.47 9.24 16.54
CA TYR A 435 13.28 10.20 17.30
C TYR A 435 14.66 9.64 17.67
N ASN A 436 14.78 8.34 17.94
CA ASN A 436 16.09 7.71 18.18
C ASN A 436 16.94 7.68 16.91
N PHE A 437 16.36 7.30 15.77
CA PHE A 437 17.03 7.29 14.46
C PHE A 437 17.49 8.69 14.06
N ALA A 438 16.61 9.68 14.20
CA ALA A 438 16.86 11.10 13.97
C ALA A 438 18.16 11.60 14.60
N LYS A 439 18.42 11.15 15.83
CA LYS A 439 19.50 11.67 16.68
C LYS A 439 20.78 10.86 16.57
N SER A 440 20.76 9.73 15.86
CA SER A 440 21.93 8.91 15.60
C SER A 440 22.87 9.62 14.62
N LYS A 441 24.03 10.11 15.10
CA LYS A 441 25.07 10.73 14.26
C LYS A 441 25.65 9.80 13.19
N THR A 442 25.56 8.49 13.39
CA THR A 442 26.04 7.47 12.44
C THR A 442 24.98 7.05 11.43
N ALA A 443 23.68 7.14 11.77
CA ALA A 443 22.58 6.70 10.92
C ALA A 443 21.84 7.85 10.20
N ASN A 444 21.78 9.06 10.78
CA ASN A 444 21.13 10.24 10.19
C ASN A 444 22.16 11.23 9.60
N SER A 445 23.01 10.77 8.68
CA SER A 445 23.97 11.64 7.95
C SER A 445 23.30 12.61 6.97
N HIS A 446 21.97 12.61 6.87
CA HIS A 446 21.21 13.28 5.80
C HIS A 446 20.24 14.37 6.29
N ASN A 447 20.26 14.75 7.57
CA ASN A 447 19.34 15.74 8.13
C ASN A 447 17.88 15.48 7.72
N ALA A 448 17.44 14.21 7.73
CA ALA A 448 16.06 13.89 7.40
C ALA A 448 15.14 14.68 8.36
N PRO A 449 13.99 15.22 7.94
CA PRO A 449 13.05 15.85 8.84
C PRO A 449 12.32 14.76 9.66
N ILE A 450 12.42 14.80 11.00
CA ILE A 450 11.80 13.84 11.93
C ILE A 450 10.76 14.52 12.80
N SER A 451 9.81 15.23 12.17
CA SER A 451 8.65 15.71 12.90
C SER A 451 7.37 15.35 12.17
N GLY A 452 6.26 15.22 12.90
CA GLY A 452 4.92 15.16 12.34
C GLY A 452 4.64 16.56 11.81
N ILE A 453 5.20 16.86 10.65
CA ILE A 453 5.21 18.21 10.09
C ILE A 453 3.85 18.43 9.47
N LEU A 454 3.03 19.22 10.16
CA LEU A 454 1.81 19.73 9.55
C LEU A 454 2.12 21.12 8.99
N ASN A 455 2.12 21.25 7.67
CA ASN A 455 2.42 22.50 6.99
C ASN A 455 1.26 22.91 6.08
N ALA A 456 0.57 23.98 6.44
CA ALA A 456 -0.45 24.60 5.61
C ALA A 456 0.09 25.88 4.96
N LEU A 457 -0.08 26.03 3.64
CA LEU A 457 0.25 27.27 2.92
C LEU A 457 -0.72 28.40 3.28
N GLU A 458 -1.96 28.07 3.65
CA GLU A 458 -2.95 29.00 4.18
C GLU A 458 -3.26 28.67 5.64
N SER A 459 -4.33 27.93 5.94
CA SER A 459 -4.80 27.75 7.32
C SER A 459 -4.80 26.28 7.75
N LEU A 460 -4.60 26.07 9.06
CA LEU A 460 -4.62 24.76 9.69
C LEU A 460 -5.62 24.76 10.85
N THR A 461 -6.48 23.74 10.90
CA THR A 461 -7.43 23.55 12.00
C THR A 461 -7.36 22.11 12.50
N ILE A 462 -7.25 21.95 13.82
CA ILE A 462 -7.39 20.69 14.53
C ILE A 462 -8.53 20.83 15.55
N HIS A 463 -9.50 19.93 15.47
CA HIS A 463 -10.63 19.89 16.39
C HIS A 463 -10.82 18.47 16.95
N ALA A 464 -10.78 18.35 18.28
CA ALA A 464 -11.04 17.12 19.00
C ALA A 464 -12.22 17.30 19.97
N GLY A 465 -13.16 16.35 19.98
CA GLY A 465 -14.25 16.34 20.97
C GLY A 465 -13.82 15.94 22.39
N ASN A 466 -12.59 15.46 22.57
CA ASN A 466 -11.92 15.23 23.85
C ASN A 466 -10.58 15.97 23.87
N ASN A 467 -9.46 15.33 23.49
CA ASN A 467 -8.12 15.88 23.68
C ASN A 467 -7.36 16.06 22.37
N ILE A 468 -6.45 17.04 22.35
CA ILE A 468 -5.39 17.12 21.33
C ILE A 468 -4.06 16.81 22.00
N SER A 469 -3.30 15.86 21.45
CA SER A 469 -1.91 15.61 21.82
C SER A 469 -1.04 15.81 20.58
N ALA A 470 -0.13 16.78 20.61
CA ALA A 470 0.81 17.04 19.52
C ALA A 470 2.23 17.23 20.09
N LYS A 471 2.70 16.23 20.85
CA LYS A 471 3.98 16.29 21.55
C LYS A 471 5.15 16.26 20.57
N GLY A 472 6.11 17.15 20.75
CA GLY A 472 7.28 17.33 19.87
C GLY A 472 6.95 17.46 18.38
N SER A 473 5.80 18.03 18.04
CA SER A 473 5.31 18.18 16.66
C SER A 473 5.59 19.58 16.11
N ASP A 474 5.88 19.67 14.81
CA ASP A 474 6.05 20.93 14.09
C ASP A 474 4.78 21.26 13.29
N ILE A 475 4.07 22.32 13.70
CA ILE A 475 2.81 22.76 13.09
C ILE A 475 3.00 24.18 12.56
N SER A 476 2.78 24.37 11.26
CA SER A 476 2.96 25.67 10.61
C SER A 476 1.84 26.04 9.65
N ALA A 477 1.53 27.33 9.57
CA ALA A 477 0.55 27.87 8.63
C ALA A 477 0.97 29.22 8.04
N GLY A 478 0.71 29.42 6.74
CA GLY A 478 0.93 30.70 6.06
C GLY A 478 -0.12 31.78 6.38
N LYS A 479 -1.19 31.42 7.08
CA LYS A 479 -2.20 32.32 7.67
C LYS A 479 -2.43 31.93 9.13
N ASP A 480 -3.53 31.24 9.44
CA ASP A 480 -4.02 31.03 10.80
C ASP A 480 -3.91 29.55 11.24
N ILE A 481 -3.63 29.33 12.53
CA ILE A 481 -3.70 28.03 13.19
C ILE A 481 -4.78 28.05 14.26
N SER A 482 -5.68 27.06 14.25
CA SER A 482 -6.69 26.85 15.30
C SER A 482 -6.61 25.44 15.85
N LEU A 483 -6.35 25.31 17.16
CA LEU A 483 -6.37 24.05 17.89
C LEU A 483 -7.50 24.12 18.93
N ILE A 484 -8.50 23.24 18.83
CA ILE A 484 -9.69 23.27 19.67
C ILE A 484 -9.93 21.87 20.26
N ALA A 485 -9.96 21.77 21.58
CA ALA A 485 -10.29 20.54 22.29
C ALA A 485 -11.35 20.78 23.36
N ALA A 486 -12.32 19.88 23.51
CA ALA A 486 -13.33 20.02 24.56
C ALA A 486 -12.78 19.71 25.97
N LYS A 487 -11.72 18.91 26.07
CA LYS A 487 -11.02 18.56 27.31
C LYS A 487 -9.63 19.16 27.30
N ASP A 488 -8.55 18.42 27.06
CA ASP A 488 -7.19 18.91 27.28
C ASP A 488 -6.40 19.06 25.96
N ILE A 489 -5.46 20.01 25.92
CA ILE A 489 -4.48 20.15 24.84
C ILE A 489 -3.08 19.98 25.43
N ASP A 490 -2.30 19.04 24.87
CA ASP A 490 -0.91 18.80 25.24
C ASP A 490 0.04 19.04 24.05
N LEU A 491 0.86 20.08 24.18
CA LEU A 491 1.89 20.51 23.24
C LEU A 491 3.29 20.41 23.87
N SER A 492 3.46 19.51 24.82
CA SER A 492 4.73 19.28 25.49
C SER A 492 5.80 18.76 24.53
N ALA A 493 7.06 18.97 24.87
CA ALA A 493 8.16 18.35 24.14
C ALA A 493 8.01 16.81 24.08
N ALA A 494 8.55 16.19 23.02
CA ALA A 494 8.60 14.75 22.86
C ALA A 494 9.31 14.08 24.05
N GLU A 495 8.77 12.95 24.49
CA GLU A 495 9.36 12.13 25.54
C GLU A 495 10.37 11.15 24.93
N LEU A 496 11.58 11.11 25.48
CA LEU A 496 12.62 10.15 25.08
C LEU A 496 12.62 8.97 26.04
N GLU A 497 12.39 7.76 25.55
CA GLU A 497 12.36 6.55 26.39
C GLU A 497 13.75 6.14 26.92
N TYR A 498 14.84 6.52 26.23
CA TYR A 498 16.21 6.18 26.65
C TYR A 498 16.86 7.27 27.51
N LYS A 499 16.88 7.02 28.83
CA LYS A 499 17.41 7.89 29.91
C LYS A 499 18.88 8.33 29.80
N ASN A 500 19.65 7.86 28.81
CA ASN A 500 21.11 8.08 28.73
C ASN A 500 21.57 8.99 27.56
N HIS A 501 20.66 9.70 26.88
CA HIS A 501 21.08 10.59 25.79
C HIS A 501 21.57 11.96 26.29
N ILE A 502 22.83 12.26 26.00
CA ILE A 502 23.41 13.60 26.03
C ILE A 502 22.81 14.36 24.83
N LEU A 503 21.97 15.36 25.07
CA LEU A 503 21.40 16.16 23.99
C LEU A 503 22.45 17.16 23.46
N PRO A 504 22.56 17.38 22.13
CA PRO A 504 23.35 18.48 21.56
C PRO A 504 22.89 19.84 22.11
N GLN A 505 23.74 20.87 21.99
CA GLN A 505 23.45 22.24 22.47
C GLN A 505 22.14 22.85 21.93
N ASP A 506 21.65 22.42 20.76
CA ASP A 506 20.42 22.94 20.13
C ASP A 506 19.20 22.00 20.33
N SER A 507 18.85 21.73 21.58
CA SER A 507 17.84 20.71 21.98
C SER A 507 16.37 21.10 21.72
N THR A 508 16.09 22.30 21.18
CA THR A 508 14.72 22.77 20.85
C THR A 508 13.98 21.89 19.82
N GLU A 509 14.68 20.98 19.16
CA GLU A 509 14.11 19.98 18.25
C GLU A 509 13.15 19.00 18.92
N LEU A 510 13.20 18.85 20.26
CA LEU A 510 12.21 18.05 20.99
C LEU A 510 10.93 18.82 21.28
N SER A 511 10.98 20.16 21.23
CA SER A 511 9.83 21.01 21.55
C SER A 511 8.78 20.93 20.46
N SER A 512 7.50 20.97 20.82
CA SER A 512 6.48 21.28 19.81
C SER A 512 6.66 22.72 19.35
N LYS A 513 6.68 22.95 18.04
CA LYS A 513 6.80 24.27 17.43
C LYS A 513 5.53 24.59 16.66
N ILE A 514 4.86 25.68 17.02
CA ILE A 514 3.61 26.12 16.39
C ILE A 514 3.83 27.53 15.84
N THR A 515 3.83 27.66 14.51
CA THR A 515 4.15 28.94 13.84
C THR A 515 3.09 29.36 12.83
N ALA A 516 2.55 30.56 12.96
CA ALA A 516 1.58 31.11 12.01
C ALA A 516 1.99 32.50 11.52
N LYS A 517 1.80 32.80 10.23
CA LYS A 517 2.06 34.15 9.69
C LYS A 517 0.93 35.15 9.98
N ASN A 518 -0.22 34.70 10.48
CA ASN A 518 -1.32 35.54 10.95
C ASN A 518 -1.60 35.24 12.42
N ASN A 519 -2.64 34.49 12.79
CA ASN A 519 -2.99 34.26 14.19
C ASN A 519 -2.85 32.78 14.61
N ILE A 520 -2.59 32.57 15.90
CA ILE A 520 -2.68 31.27 16.56
C ILE A 520 -3.78 31.34 17.62
N SER A 521 -4.71 30.40 17.60
CA SER A 521 -5.74 30.23 18.63
C SER A 521 -5.73 28.80 19.16
N ILE A 522 -5.43 28.64 20.44
CA ILE A 522 -5.39 27.35 21.16
C ILE A 522 -6.44 27.42 22.27
N MET A 523 -7.50 26.63 22.14
CA MET A 523 -8.67 26.67 23.00
C MET A 523 -8.98 25.29 23.56
N SER A 524 -8.98 25.19 24.87
CA SER A 524 -9.17 23.96 25.62
C SER A 524 -10.29 24.13 26.63
N GLY A 525 -11.26 23.22 26.68
CA GLY A 525 -12.29 23.22 27.73
C GLY A 525 -11.76 22.82 29.12
N GLY A 526 -10.59 22.19 29.17
CA GLY A 526 -9.83 21.76 30.33
C GLY A 526 -8.49 22.47 30.39
N ASP A 527 -7.39 21.72 30.35
CA ASP A 527 -6.02 22.24 30.49
C ASP A 527 -5.33 22.48 29.13
N ILE A 528 -4.38 23.40 29.13
CA ILE A 528 -3.33 23.53 28.10
C ILE A 528 -1.99 23.24 28.78
N ASN A 529 -1.31 22.18 28.34
CA ASN A 529 0.02 21.81 28.78
C ASN A 529 1.02 22.07 27.65
N GLY A 530 2.10 22.80 27.96
CA GLY A 530 3.10 23.19 26.96
C GLY A 530 4.51 23.16 27.53
N LYS A 531 4.97 21.99 27.99
CA LYS A 531 6.34 21.83 28.49
C LYS A 531 7.34 22.11 27.37
N ALA A 532 8.17 23.14 27.55
CA ALA A 532 9.15 23.61 26.58
C ALA A 532 8.57 23.99 25.19
N VAL A 533 7.27 24.25 25.08
CA VAL A 533 6.62 24.55 23.79
C VAL A 533 7.12 25.87 23.18
N GLN A 534 7.22 25.93 21.85
CA GLN A 534 7.55 27.16 21.11
C GLN A 534 6.34 27.59 20.27
N ILE A 535 5.72 28.72 20.59
CA ILE A 535 4.53 29.25 19.89
C ILE A 535 4.85 30.66 19.38
N GLN A 536 4.69 30.88 18.08
CA GLN A 536 4.99 32.16 17.42
C GLN A 536 3.93 32.51 16.37
N ALA A 537 3.26 33.65 16.54
CA ALA A 537 2.41 34.24 15.52
C ALA A 537 2.88 35.65 15.12
N ASN A 538 2.87 35.97 13.83
CA ASN A 538 3.15 37.35 13.38
C ASN A 538 1.96 38.32 13.61
N GLY A 539 0.82 37.78 13.99
CA GLY A 539 -0.38 38.50 14.41
C GLY A 539 -0.66 38.28 15.88
N ASN A 540 -1.83 37.73 16.20
CA ASN A 540 -2.26 37.50 17.57
C ASN A 540 -2.05 36.03 17.98
N THR A 541 -1.63 35.82 19.22
CA THR A 541 -1.58 34.50 19.85
C THR A 541 -2.57 34.47 21.02
N LEU A 542 -3.51 33.51 21.00
CA LEU A 542 -4.50 33.26 22.05
C LEU A 542 -4.33 31.84 22.60
N LEU A 543 -4.11 31.72 23.91
CA LEU A 543 -4.26 30.48 24.67
C LEU A 543 -5.43 30.66 25.65
N SER A 544 -6.45 29.83 25.55
CA SER A 544 -7.61 29.86 26.44
C SER A 544 -7.91 28.48 27.00
N ALA A 545 -7.87 28.35 28.32
CA ALA A 545 -8.13 27.10 29.03
C ALA A 545 -9.32 27.25 29.98
N GLY A 546 -10.25 26.30 29.94
CA GLY A 546 -11.36 26.22 30.88
C GLY A 546 -10.92 25.85 32.30
N ARG A 547 -9.70 25.33 32.48
CA ARG A 547 -9.07 25.02 33.77
C ARG A 547 -7.67 25.65 33.87
N ASN A 548 -6.59 24.98 33.50
CA ASN A 548 -5.23 25.51 33.72
C ASN A 548 -4.44 25.73 32.43
N ILE A 549 -3.50 26.69 32.47
CA ILE A 549 -2.40 26.79 31.50
C ILE A 549 -1.09 26.51 32.24
N THR A 550 -0.35 25.49 31.81
CA THR A 550 0.91 25.07 32.43
C THR A 550 2.04 25.05 31.40
N LEU A 551 3.05 25.91 31.59
CA LEU A 551 4.20 26.08 30.70
C LEU A 551 5.54 25.86 31.42
N PRO A 552 5.89 24.62 31.80
CA PRO A 552 7.15 24.32 32.47
C PRO A 552 8.32 24.25 31.48
N SER A 553 9.55 24.33 32.02
CA SER A 553 10.76 24.01 31.25
C SER A 553 10.99 22.50 31.13
N LEU A 554 11.84 22.11 30.19
CA LEU A 554 12.43 20.77 30.08
C LEU A 554 13.91 20.84 30.46
N ALA A 555 14.26 20.28 31.60
CA ALA A 555 15.66 20.12 32.01
C ALA A 555 16.35 19.01 31.19
N TYR A 556 17.59 19.25 30.76
CA TYR A 556 18.47 18.29 30.12
C TYR A 556 19.93 18.54 30.54
N SER A 557 20.80 17.57 30.32
CA SER A 557 22.22 17.71 30.67
C SER A 557 23.11 17.58 29.44
N VAL A 558 24.11 18.45 29.34
CA VAL A 558 25.17 18.38 28.34
C VAL A 558 26.47 17.97 29.04
N ILE A 559 27.19 16.99 28.50
CA ILE A 559 28.55 16.67 28.94
C ILE A 559 29.51 17.34 27.99
N ASN A 560 30.44 18.14 28.53
CA ASN A 560 31.52 18.73 27.74
C ASN A 560 32.48 17.63 27.25
N PRO A 561 32.64 17.40 25.93
CA PRO A 561 33.54 16.36 25.41
C PRO A 561 35.01 16.53 25.84
N ALA A 562 35.42 17.74 26.23
CA ALA A 562 36.78 18.05 26.66
C ALA A 562 37.03 17.79 28.16
N ASN A 563 35.98 17.57 28.95
CA ASN A 563 36.08 17.29 30.39
C ASN A 563 34.84 16.50 30.82
N ASP A 564 34.98 15.17 30.86
CA ASP A 564 33.90 14.20 31.15
C ASP A 564 33.34 14.28 32.58
N ASN A 565 33.95 15.12 33.43
CA ASN A 565 33.57 15.30 34.83
C ASN A 565 32.68 16.55 35.08
N ASN A 566 32.20 17.24 34.02
CA ASN A 566 31.29 18.39 34.18
C ASN A 566 29.94 18.16 33.46
N LYS A 567 28.90 17.86 34.24
CA LYS A 567 27.50 17.80 33.81
C LYS A 567 26.93 19.22 33.87
N ASP A 568 26.68 19.83 32.73
CA ASP A 568 26.01 21.14 32.64
C ASP A 568 24.51 20.93 32.50
N ASP A 569 23.75 21.28 33.54
CA ASP A 569 22.30 21.17 33.54
C ASP A 569 21.70 22.40 32.86
N GLN A 570 21.04 22.18 31.72
CA GLN A 570 20.41 23.21 30.90
C GLN A 570 18.90 23.01 30.84
N HIS A 571 18.18 24.04 30.39
CA HIS A 571 16.73 24.02 30.31
C HIS A 571 16.26 24.51 28.95
N ILE A 572 15.30 23.80 28.35
CA ILE A 572 14.48 24.33 27.27
C ILE A 572 13.24 24.96 27.90
N ILE A 573 13.09 26.26 27.75
CA ILE A 573 11.94 27.00 28.29
C ILE A 573 10.80 27.06 27.27
N ALA A 574 9.56 27.19 27.76
CA ALA A 574 8.45 27.54 26.89
C ALA A 574 8.60 28.98 26.37
N GLN A 575 8.39 29.21 25.08
CA GLN A 575 8.41 30.54 24.47
C GLN A 575 7.09 30.78 23.73
N ILE A 576 6.36 31.82 24.12
CA ILE A 576 5.06 32.17 23.54
C ILE A 576 5.11 33.62 23.07
N ARG A 577 4.89 33.83 21.78
CA ARG A 577 4.87 35.16 21.17
C ARG A 577 3.68 35.36 20.24
N GLY A 578 3.09 36.54 20.31
CA GLY A 578 2.23 37.09 19.27
C GLY A 578 2.68 38.52 18.99
N ASP A 579 3.16 38.81 17.78
CA ASP A 579 3.78 40.11 17.49
C ASP A 579 2.82 41.28 17.75
N LYS A 580 1.53 41.14 17.42
CA LYS A 580 0.52 42.18 17.68
C LYS A 580 -0.11 42.08 19.06
N LYS A 581 -0.42 40.87 19.51
CA LYS A 581 -1.04 40.62 20.81
C LYS A 581 -0.75 39.21 21.30
N LEU A 582 -0.44 39.08 22.59
CA LEU A 582 -0.46 37.82 23.31
C LEU A 582 -1.60 37.84 24.34
N THR A 583 -2.52 36.88 24.26
CA THR A 583 -3.58 36.68 25.26
C THR A 583 -3.50 35.27 25.84
N MET A 584 -3.42 35.17 27.16
CA MET A 584 -3.51 33.90 27.87
C MET A 584 -4.60 34.02 28.94
N ALA A 585 -5.62 33.16 28.89
CA ALA A 585 -6.73 33.18 29.82
C ALA A 585 -7.02 31.77 30.37
N ALA A 586 -6.97 31.60 31.68
CA ALA A 586 -7.31 30.36 32.37
C ALA A 586 -8.41 30.64 33.41
N ASN A 587 -9.46 29.82 33.51
CA ASN A 587 -10.42 29.99 34.62
C ASN A 587 -9.87 29.47 35.96
N GLY A 588 -8.94 28.51 35.91
CA GLY A 588 -8.19 27.97 37.04
C GLY A 588 -6.86 28.69 37.17
N THR A 589 -5.74 27.99 37.02
CA THR A 589 -4.40 28.56 37.25
C THR A 589 -3.62 28.81 35.96
N LEU A 590 -2.76 29.82 35.98
CA LEU A 590 -1.74 30.05 34.95
C LEU A 590 -0.37 29.91 35.62
N THR A 591 0.37 28.86 35.26
CA THR A 591 1.68 28.54 35.85
C THR A 591 2.74 28.44 34.77
N THR A 592 3.86 29.14 34.95
CA THR A 592 5.03 29.06 34.09
C THR A 592 6.30 28.82 34.90
N ALA A 593 7.29 28.13 34.31
CA ALA A 593 8.62 27.98 34.88
C ALA A 593 9.69 28.33 33.84
N GLY A 594 10.36 29.47 34.04
CA GLY A 594 11.36 30.02 33.12
C GLY A 594 10.82 30.47 31.76
N ALA A 595 9.50 30.46 31.56
CA ALA A 595 8.91 30.73 30.25
C ALA A 595 9.09 32.19 29.79
N LYS A 596 9.25 32.36 28.48
CA LYS A 596 9.33 33.67 27.83
C LYS A 596 8.00 33.99 27.15
N LEU A 597 7.33 35.04 27.62
CA LEU A 597 6.05 35.51 27.10
C LEU A 597 6.25 36.90 26.48
N THR A 598 6.05 37.06 25.17
CA THR A 598 6.37 38.32 24.47
C THR A 598 5.29 38.77 23.48
N SER A 599 5.19 40.08 23.29
CA SER A 599 4.43 40.74 22.22
C SER A 599 5.09 42.08 21.91
N ASP A 600 5.05 42.53 20.65
CA ASP A 600 5.43 43.91 20.30
C ASP A 600 4.26 44.89 20.55
N GLY A 601 3.05 44.37 20.75
CA GLY A 601 1.86 45.09 21.21
C GLY A 601 1.43 44.66 22.61
N ASP A 602 0.16 44.28 22.78
CA ASP A 602 -0.42 44.03 24.09
C ASP A 602 -0.16 42.60 24.60
N VAL A 603 0.19 42.47 25.88
CA VAL A 603 0.15 41.20 26.60
C VAL A 603 -0.99 41.23 27.61
N THR A 604 -1.95 40.32 27.48
CA THR A 604 -3.08 40.15 28.41
C THR A 604 -3.01 38.77 29.05
N LEU A 605 -2.80 38.72 30.37
CA LEU A 605 -2.83 37.48 31.15
C LEU A 605 -3.98 37.53 32.14
N SER A 606 -4.81 36.49 32.16
CA SER A 606 -5.95 36.39 33.06
C SER A 606 -6.03 34.98 33.66
N SER A 607 -6.31 34.92 34.95
CA SER A 607 -6.48 33.69 35.72
C SER A 607 -7.64 33.88 36.69
N GLY A 608 -8.57 32.94 36.74
CA GLY A 608 -9.61 32.91 37.78
C GLY A 608 -9.09 32.39 39.13
N GLY A 609 -7.91 31.77 39.13
CA GLY A 609 -7.15 31.34 40.31
C GLY A 609 -5.77 31.98 40.35
N ASN A 610 -4.76 31.22 40.76
CA ASN A 610 -3.40 31.75 40.93
C ASN A 610 -2.71 31.98 39.57
N MET A 611 -1.94 33.07 39.48
CA MET A 611 -0.91 33.24 38.46
C MET A 611 0.46 33.05 39.11
N ARG A 612 1.25 32.07 38.63
CA ARG A 612 2.57 31.74 39.15
C ARG A 612 3.61 31.81 38.04
N PHE A 613 4.64 32.62 38.24
CA PHE A 613 5.79 32.76 37.34
C PHE A 613 7.04 32.35 38.12
N GLU A 614 7.57 31.17 37.83
CA GLU A 614 8.69 30.57 38.53
C GLU A 614 9.99 30.73 37.73
N SER A 615 11.12 30.89 38.41
CA SER A 615 12.44 30.84 37.79
C SER A 615 12.92 29.40 37.63
N VAL A 616 13.71 29.12 36.60
CA VAL A 616 14.47 27.86 36.50
C VAL A 616 15.86 28.08 37.08
N GLN A 617 16.32 27.15 37.91
CA GLN A 617 17.66 27.16 38.49
C GLN A 617 18.63 26.45 37.53
N ASN A 618 19.70 27.15 37.14
CA ASN A 618 20.82 26.55 36.42
C ASN A 618 21.78 25.87 37.40
#